data_AF-A0A067LZ98-F1
#
_entry.id   AF-A0A067LZ98-F1
#
_cell.length_a   1.000
_cell.length_b   1.000
_cell.length_c   1.000
_cell.angle_alpha   90.00
_cell.angle_beta   90.00
_cell.angle_gamma   90.00
#
_symmetry.space_group_name_H-M   'P 1'
#
loop_
_entity.id
_entity.type
_entity.pdbx_description
1 polymer ?
#
loop_
_entity_poly.entity_id
_entity_poly.type
_entity_poly.pdbx_seq_one_letter_code
_entity_poly.pdbx_strand_id
1 'polypeptide(L)'
;MFTRLTRVAAARTTVLRTPLPATPTPRLLTTSSVRLYASKKGAKASRHARQQHHEEDDADDDLPVTKVVSGKGKGKKGVEEIVPGGEDVVESLEKSETKMKGAVEWFRKEVAMLESRGSGRVTPAYLDPVRVVAYKDAPPVKLQEIATIGVKEGSTLVVTVFEESMLKEVERALHGANIPGVHPQKVDERTLRIPVPKPTVEARTALLSSATKLAEDTRIKVRGAREGGMKELKKSVGKFTKSSPEAVDLQALTDKYIAEIDKIVQEAKKELDS
;
A
#
# COMPACT_ATOMS: atom_id res chain seq x y z
N MET A 1 32.51 -83.72 -24.71
CA MET A 1 31.65 -83.87 -23.51
C MET A 1 31.15 -82.49 -23.10
N PHE A 2 29.83 -82.34 -23.13
CA PHE A 2 28.89 -81.34 -22.60
C PHE A 2 29.34 -79.95 -22.09
N THR A 3 28.63 -78.99 -22.66
CA THR A 3 28.37 -77.58 -22.32
C THR A 3 27.86 -77.34 -20.90
N ARG A 4 28.23 -76.19 -20.29
CA ARG A 4 27.37 -75.46 -19.33
C ARG A 4 27.54 -73.94 -19.50
N LEU A 5 26.59 -73.36 -20.22
CA LEU A 5 26.27 -71.93 -20.26
C LEU A 5 25.40 -71.62 -19.03
N THR A 6 25.86 -70.77 -18.12
CA THR A 6 25.05 -70.26 -17.01
C THR A 6 24.24 -69.05 -17.47
N ARG A 7 22.93 -69.24 -17.65
CA ARG A 7 21.95 -68.18 -17.83
C ARG A 7 21.68 -67.51 -16.48
N VAL A 8 22.01 -66.23 -16.35
CA VAL A 8 21.54 -65.37 -15.26
C VAL A 8 20.10 -64.94 -15.59
N ALA A 9 19.15 -65.38 -14.76
CA ALA A 9 17.73 -65.05 -14.88
C ALA A 9 17.47 -63.64 -14.36
N ALA A 10 17.02 -62.74 -15.23
CA ALA A 10 16.50 -61.43 -14.84
C ALA A 10 15.09 -61.59 -14.26
N ALA A 11 14.96 -61.45 -12.95
CA ALA A 11 13.66 -61.38 -12.28
C ALA A 11 12.99 -60.03 -12.64
N ARG A 12 11.96 -60.10 -13.49
CA ARG A 12 11.04 -58.99 -13.75
C ARG A 12 10.10 -58.83 -12.55
N THR A 13 10.39 -57.85 -11.69
CA THR A 13 9.50 -57.44 -10.60
C THR A 13 8.30 -56.68 -11.19
N THR A 14 7.21 -57.40 -11.43
CA THR A 14 5.92 -56.82 -11.85
C THR A 14 5.27 -56.16 -10.63
N VAL A 15 5.35 -54.84 -10.51
CA VAL A 15 4.65 -54.09 -9.46
C VAL A 15 3.16 -54.04 -9.81
N LEU A 16 2.36 -54.84 -9.11
CA LEU A 16 0.90 -54.81 -9.17
C LEU A 16 0.41 -53.44 -8.66
N ARG A 17 -0.07 -52.62 -9.60
CA ARG A 17 -0.70 -51.32 -9.33
C ARG A 17 -2.13 -51.56 -8.85
N THR A 18 -2.36 -51.49 -7.54
CA THR A 18 -3.71 -51.47 -6.96
C THR A 18 -4.40 -50.14 -7.29
N PRO A 19 -5.68 -50.13 -7.72
CA PRO A 19 -6.40 -48.88 -8.00
C PRO A 19 -6.75 -48.14 -6.71
N LEU A 20 -6.59 -46.81 -6.71
CA LEU A 20 -7.02 -45.92 -5.62
C LEU A 20 -8.55 -45.95 -5.45
N PRO A 21 -9.09 -45.85 -4.22
CA PRO A 21 -10.52 -45.72 -4.00
C PRO A 21 -11.02 -44.31 -4.40
N ALA A 22 -12.12 -44.26 -5.15
CA ALA A 22 -12.78 -43.03 -5.55
C ALA A 22 -13.37 -42.28 -4.33
N THR A 23 -13.03 -41.00 -4.19
CA THR A 23 -13.62 -40.10 -3.19
C THR A 23 -15.06 -39.72 -3.58
N PRO A 24 -16.04 -39.76 -2.65
CA PRO A 24 -17.40 -39.33 -2.96
C PRO A 24 -17.46 -37.80 -3.08
N THR A 25 -17.93 -37.31 -4.23
CA THR A 25 -18.23 -35.89 -4.47
C THR A 25 -19.46 -35.46 -3.66
N PRO A 26 -19.46 -34.27 -3.04
CA PRO A 26 -20.63 -33.78 -2.30
C PRO A 26 -21.75 -33.37 -3.28
N ARG A 27 -22.93 -33.98 -3.10
CA ARG A 27 -24.19 -33.58 -3.75
C ARG A 27 -24.57 -32.17 -3.33
N LEU A 28 -24.69 -31.26 -4.30
CA LEU A 28 -25.29 -29.95 -4.09
C LEU A 28 -26.80 -30.13 -3.85
N LEU A 29 -27.24 -29.85 -2.63
CA LEU A 29 -28.65 -29.70 -2.28
C LEU A 29 -29.14 -28.38 -2.87
N THR A 30 -29.93 -28.47 -3.94
CA THR A 30 -30.78 -27.37 -4.41
C THR A 30 -31.98 -27.28 -3.45
N THR A 31 -31.91 -26.33 -2.52
CA THR A 31 -33.09 -25.93 -1.74
C THR A 31 -33.68 -24.68 -2.35
N SER A 32 -34.88 -24.87 -2.88
CA SER A 32 -35.81 -23.84 -3.30
C SER A 32 -36.10 -22.81 -2.21
N SER A 33 -36.66 -21.68 -2.67
CA SER A 33 -37.54 -20.75 -1.95
C SER A 33 -36.88 -19.58 -1.23
N VAL A 34 -36.85 -18.42 -1.91
CA VAL A 34 -37.22 -17.15 -1.29
C VAL A 34 -38.12 -16.36 -2.24
N ARG A 35 -39.41 -16.36 -1.92
CA ARG A 35 -40.40 -15.43 -2.42
C ARG A 35 -40.28 -14.16 -1.57
N LEU A 36 -39.87 -13.03 -2.15
CA LEU A 36 -39.94 -11.74 -1.46
C LEU A 36 -40.61 -10.67 -2.32
N TYR A 37 -41.40 -9.89 -1.60
CA TYR A 37 -42.51 -9.05 -2.02
C TYR A 37 -42.10 -7.76 -2.74
N ALA A 38 -43.06 -7.24 -3.49
CA ALA A 38 -43.08 -5.95 -4.15
C ALA A 38 -42.96 -4.76 -3.16
N SER A 39 -42.25 -3.70 -3.59
CA SER A 39 -42.55 -2.29 -3.23
C SER A 39 -41.64 -1.32 -3.99
N LYS A 40 -42.23 -0.42 -4.79
CA LYS A 40 -41.78 0.96 -5.12
C LYS A 40 -42.77 1.54 -6.14
N LYS A 41 -43.85 2.22 -5.73
CA LYS A 41 -43.93 3.66 -5.42
C LYS A 41 -43.13 4.56 -6.38
N GLY A 42 -43.88 5.26 -7.23
CA GLY A 42 -43.71 6.71 -7.43
C GLY A 42 -42.89 7.15 -8.65
N ALA A 43 -43.46 7.04 -9.84
CA ALA A 43 -43.05 7.86 -10.98
C ALA A 43 -43.71 9.25 -10.88
N LYS A 44 -42.90 10.31 -10.76
CA LYS A 44 -43.28 11.67 -11.17
C LYS A 44 -42.09 12.31 -11.90
N ALA A 45 -42.17 12.28 -13.23
CA ALA A 45 -41.39 13.10 -14.12
C ALA A 45 -42.07 14.48 -14.22
N SER A 46 -41.36 15.56 -13.89
CA SER A 46 -41.76 16.93 -14.24
C SER A 46 -40.66 17.54 -15.11
N ARG A 47 -41.01 17.72 -16.38
CA ARG A 47 -40.31 18.53 -17.37
C ARG A 47 -40.24 19.97 -16.87
N HIS A 48 -39.12 20.67 -17.02
CA HIS A 48 -39.12 22.12 -17.27
C HIS A 48 -38.04 22.46 -18.30
N ALA A 49 -38.48 23.23 -19.27
CA ALA A 49 -37.82 23.50 -20.53
C ALA A 49 -36.87 24.70 -20.43
N ARG A 50 -35.79 24.54 -21.18
CA ARG A 50 -34.92 25.53 -21.80
C ARG A 50 -35.60 26.85 -22.20
N GLN A 51 -35.00 27.96 -21.78
CA GLN A 51 -35.00 29.18 -22.59
C GLN A 51 -33.65 29.88 -22.43
N GLN A 52 -32.95 29.99 -23.55
CA GLN A 52 -31.73 30.74 -23.74
C GLN A 52 -32.15 32.13 -24.24
N HIS A 53 -31.61 33.20 -23.67
CA HIS A 53 -31.41 34.45 -24.40
C HIS A 53 -30.05 35.03 -24.00
N HIS A 54 -29.27 35.27 -25.04
CA HIS A 54 -27.94 35.85 -25.09
C HIS A 54 -28.16 37.32 -25.48
N GLU A 55 -27.49 38.24 -24.80
CA GLU A 55 -27.05 39.51 -25.39
C GLU A 55 -25.87 40.00 -24.53
N GLU A 56 -24.72 40.12 -25.19
CA GLU A 56 -23.49 40.73 -24.70
C GLU A 56 -23.63 42.24 -24.82
N ASP A 57 -23.03 42.99 -23.90
CA ASP A 57 -22.41 44.28 -24.22
C ASP A 57 -21.34 44.60 -23.16
N ASP A 58 -20.20 45.03 -23.68
CA ASP A 58 -18.97 45.43 -23.01
C ASP A 58 -19.11 46.70 -22.14
N ALA A 59 -18.32 46.80 -21.06
CA ALA A 59 -17.56 48.01 -20.64
C ALA A 59 -17.10 47.94 -19.17
N ASP A 60 -15.77 47.94 -19.00
CA ASP A 60 -14.91 48.77 -18.13
C ASP A 60 -15.27 49.11 -16.66
N ASP A 61 -14.23 48.98 -15.83
CA ASP A 61 -13.84 49.83 -14.69
C ASP A 61 -14.88 50.17 -13.60
N ASP A 62 -14.74 49.57 -12.42
CA ASP A 62 -14.18 50.27 -11.25
C ASP A 62 -14.47 49.51 -9.94
N LEU A 63 -13.41 49.31 -9.14
CA LEU A 63 -13.52 49.00 -7.72
C LEU A 63 -14.17 50.19 -6.99
N PRO A 64 -14.95 49.94 -5.91
CA PRO A 64 -14.86 50.86 -4.79
C PRO A 64 -14.51 50.17 -3.46
N VAL A 65 -13.27 50.48 -3.09
CA VAL A 65 -12.74 50.78 -1.76
C VAL A 65 -13.78 51.26 -0.74
N THR A 66 -13.71 50.62 0.43
CA THR A 66 -14.08 51.04 1.80
C THR A 66 -15.06 52.20 2.01
N LYS A 67 -16.14 51.94 2.77
CA LYS A 67 -16.70 52.92 3.71
C LYS A 67 -16.70 52.36 5.12
N VAL A 68 -15.74 52.87 5.89
CA VAL A 68 -15.72 52.90 7.35
C VAL A 68 -16.89 53.78 7.80
N VAL A 69 -17.85 53.22 8.53
CA VAL A 69 -18.77 54.01 9.36
C VAL A 69 -18.74 53.44 10.77
N SER A 70 -18.15 54.26 11.65
CA SER A 70 -18.16 54.12 13.10
C SER A 70 -19.58 54.29 13.64
N GLY A 71 -20.10 53.26 14.30
CA GLY A 71 -21.35 53.31 15.06
C GLY A 71 -21.13 52.75 16.47
N LYS A 72 -20.86 53.64 17.43
CA LYS A 72 -20.63 53.34 18.84
C LYS A 72 -21.96 53.02 19.53
N GLY A 73 -22.23 51.74 19.78
CA GLY A 73 -23.37 51.26 20.58
C GLY A 73 -22.90 50.45 21.79
N LYS A 74 -22.91 51.06 22.98
CA LYS A 74 -22.73 50.37 24.27
C LYS A 74 -23.97 49.53 24.57
N GLY A 75 -23.82 48.24 24.86
CA GLY A 75 -24.94 47.44 25.37
C GLY A 75 -24.60 45.97 25.65
N LYS A 76 -24.24 45.71 26.91
CA LYS A 76 -24.27 44.40 27.61
C LYS A 76 -23.34 43.30 27.09
N LYS A 77 -22.17 43.24 27.74
CA LYS A 77 -21.39 42.01 27.95
C LYS A 77 -22.28 40.97 28.64
N GLY A 78 -22.89 40.08 27.87
CA GLY A 78 -23.19 38.73 28.34
C GLY A 78 -21.86 38.02 28.46
N VAL A 79 -21.55 37.54 29.65
CA VAL A 79 -20.41 36.66 29.89
C VAL A 79 -20.63 35.45 28.99
N GLU A 80 -19.83 35.34 27.92
CA GLU A 80 -19.60 34.03 27.31
C GLU A 80 -19.06 33.16 28.44
N GLU A 81 -19.92 32.26 28.89
CA GLU A 81 -19.55 31.13 29.70
C GLU A 81 -18.42 30.42 28.93
N ILE A 82 -17.19 30.64 29.37
CA ILE A 82 -16.03 29.89 28.92
C ILE A 82 -16.34 28.45 29.31
N VAL A 83 -16.90 27.70 28.37
CA VAL A 83 -17.02 26.25 28.48
C VAL A 83 -15.59 25.75 28.66
N PRO A 84 -15.25 25.10 29.79
CA PRO A 84 -13.90 24.63 30.08
C PRO A 84 -13.55 23.37 29.26
N GLY A 85 -13.93 23.33 27.99
CA GLY A 85 -13.84 22.15 27.10
C GLY A 85 -13.34 22.47 25.68
N GLY A 86 -12.93 23.70 25.39
CA GLY A 86 -12.37 24.05 24.08
C GLY A 86 -11.00 23.42 23.81
N GLU A 87 -10.14 23.32 24.83
CA GLU A 87 -8.79 22.73 24.70
C GLU A 87 -8.86 21.22 24.44
N ASP A 88 -9.71 20.49 25.17
CA ASP A 88 -9.86 19.03 25.03
C ASP A 88 -10.37 18.60 23.64
N VAL A 89 -11.18 19.46 23.02
CA VAL A 89 -11.79 19.21 21.72
C VAL A 89 -10.77 19.39 20.59
N VAL A 90 -9.97 20.46 20.65
CA VAL A 90 -8.87 20.69 19.70
C VAL A 90 -7.82 19.58 19.80
N GLU A 91 -7.45 19.18 21.01
CA GLU A 91 -6.49 18.10 21.23
C GLU A 91 -6.98 16.76 20.64
N SER A 92 -8.30 16.48 20.71
CA SER A 92 -8.89 15.25 20.15
C SER A 92 -8.86 15.20 18.61
N LEU A 93 -9.00 16.36 17.95
CA LEU A 93 -8.88 16.48 16.49
C LEU A 93 -7.44 16.27 16.04
N GLU A 94 -6.47 16.90 16.71
CA GLU A 94 -5.04 16.74 16.41
C GLU A 94 -4.56 15.29 16.61
N LYS A 95 -5.02 14.62 17.68
CA LYS A 95 -4.74 13.20 17.92
C LYS A 95 -5.29 12.32 16.80
N SER A 96 -6.50 12.62 16.31
CA SER A 96 -7.13 11.89 15.21
C SER A 96 -6.41 12.11 13.90
N GLU A 97 -6.03 13.35 13.60
CA GLU A 97 -5.23 13.71 12.43
C GLU A 97 -3.86 13.02 12.44
N THR A 98 -3.17 13.01 13.58
CA THR A 98 -1.86 12.34 13.71
C THR A 98 -1.96 10.84 13.41
N LYS A 99 -3.03 10.18 13.87
CA LYS A 99 -3.29 8.76 13.56
C LYS A 99 -3.57 8.54 12.09
N MET A 100 -4.37 9.41 11.46
CA MET A 100 -4.68 9.32 10.02
C MET A 100 -3.41 9.54 9.18
N LYS A 101 -2.64 10.59 9.48
CA LYS A 101 -1.38 10.90 8.81
C LYS A 101 -0.38 9.75 8.95
N GLY A 102 -0.20 9.19 10.15
CA GLY A 102 0.67 8.04 10.37
C GLY A 102 0.26 6.82 9.55
N ALA A 103 -1.04 6.58 9.37
CA ALA A 103 -1.54 5.50 8.51
C ALA A 103 -1.22 5.74 7.02
N VAL A 104 -1.38 6.98 6.54
CA VAL A 104 -1.05 7.36 5.15
C VAL A 104 0.45 7.30 4.90
N GLU A 105 1.28 7.78 5.84
CA GLU A 105 2.74 7.69 5.73
C GLU A 105 3.25 6.25 5.70
N TRP A 106 2.66 5.38 6.53
CA TRP A 106 2.96 3.95 6.48
C TRP A 106 2.58 3.35 5.13
N PHE A 107 1.39 3.66 4.63
CA PHE A 107 0.92 3.18 3.32
C PHE A 107 1.83 3.67 2.18
N ARG A 108 2.24 4.93 2.20
CA ARG A 108 3.16 5.51 1.21
C ARG A 108 4.50 4.78 1.17
N LYS A 109 5.07 4.42 2.32
CA LYS A 109 6.31 3.64 2.39
C LYS A 109 6.14 2.25 1.80
N GLU A 110 5.03 1.58 2.11
CA GLU A 110 4.75 0.24 1.62
C GLU A 110 4.53 0.22 0.11
N VAL A 111 3.77 1.18 -0.42
CA VAL A 111 3.55 1.34 -1.86
C VAL A 111 4.86 1.62 -2.60
N ALA A 112 5.71 2.51 -2.08
CA ALA A 112 7.03 2.78 -2.67
C ALA A 112 7.92 1.53 -2.76
N MET A 113 7.85 0.63 -1.76
CA MET A 113 8.55 -0.66 -1.82
C MET A 113 7.98 -1.57 -2.91
N LEU A 114 6.66 -1.60 -3.09
CA LEU A 114 6.00 -2.37 -4.16
C LEU A 114 6.30 -1.81 -5.55
N GLU A 115 6.31 -0.49 -5.70
CA GLU A 115 6.66 0.23 -6.94
C GLU A 115 8.09 -0.08 -7.38
N SER A 116 9.07 0.01 -6.47
CA SER A 116 10.46 -0.36 -6.77
C SER A 116 10.56 -1.80 -7.27
N ARG A 117 9.82 -2.73 -6.66
CA ARG A 117 9.80 -4.14 -7.07
C ARG A 117 9.11 -4.35 -8.43
N GLY A 118 8.03 -3.63 -8.72
CA GLY A 118 7.23 -3.79 -9.94
C GLY A 118 7.78 -3.05 -11.16
N SER A 119 8.40 -1.89 -10.96
CA SER A 119 9.11 -1.14 -12.01
C SER A 119 10.37 -1.88 -12.49
N GLY A 120 10.86 -2.85 -11.71
CA GLY A 120 12.13 -3.53 -11.95
C GLY A 120 13.34 -2.63 -11.73
N ARG A 121 13.12 -1.49 -11.03
CA ARG A 121 14.19 -0.58 -10.60
C ARG A 121 14.76 -1.09 -9.30
N VAL A 122 16.03 -1.46 -9.35
CA VAL A 122 16.71 -2.02 -8.20
C VAL A 122 17.35 -0.90 -7.42
N THR A 123 17.10 -0.88 -6.11
CA THR A 123 17.77 0.00 -5.16
C THR A 123 18.80 -0.79 -4.37
N PRO A 124 19.84 -0.14 -3.80
CA PRO A 124 20.80 -0.81 -2.93
C PRO A 124 20.16 -1.58 -1.75
N ALA A 125 18.99 -1.11 -1.29
CA ALA A 125 18.19 -1.74 -0.23
C ALA A 125 17.77 -3.17 -0.56
N TYR A 126 17.77 -3.56 -1.84
CA TYR A 126 17.50 -4.92 -2.27
C TYR A 126 18.49 -5.95 -1.67
N LEU A 127 19.70 -5.52 -1.29
CA LEU A 127 20.72 -6.36 -0.67
C LEU A 127 20.82 -6.20 0.86
N ASP A 128 19.91 -5.45 1.50
CA ASP A 128 19.86 -5.29 2.95
C ASP A 128 19.72 -6.59 3.76
N PRO A 129 19.02 -7.66 3.31
CA PRO A 129 18.95 -8.91 4.08
C PRO A 129 20.25 -9.72 4.02
N VAL A 130 21.20 -9.37 3.15
CA VAL A 130 22.46 -10.12 2.99
C VAL A 130 23.32 -9.90 4.24
N ARG A 131 23.83 -11.00 4.79
CA ARG A 131 24.77 -11.02 5.92
C ARG A 131 26.02 -11.75 5.49
N VAL A 132 27.17 -11.08 5.60
CA VAL A 132 28.47 -11.62 5.20
C VAL A 132 29.25 -12.00 6.45
N VAL A 133 29.80 -13.21 6.48
CA VAL A 133 30.70 -13.67 7.55
C VAL A 133 32.12 -13.47 7.04
N ALA A 134 32.83 -12.47 7.59
CA ALA A 134 34.15 -12.07 7.11
C ALA A 134 35.28 -13.05 7.47
N TYR A 135 35.20 -13.61 8.67
CA TYR A 135 36.19 -14.53 9.23
C TYR A 135 35.47 -15.69 9.90
N LYS A 136 36.14 -16.84 10.01
CA LYS A 136 35.62 -17.96 10.81
C LYS A 136 35.38 -17.45 12.24
N ASP A 137 34.19 -17.69 12.76
CA ASP A 137 33.70 -17.29 14.09
C ASP A 137 33.43 -15.78 14.31
N ALA A 138 33.47 -14.96 13.25
CA ALA A 138 33.04 -13.56 13.33
C ALA A 138 31.50 -13.43 13.22
N PRO A 139 30.88 -12.45 13.92
CA PRO A 139 29.46 -12.17 13.76
C PRO A 139 29.14 -11.74 12.32
N PRO A 140 27.95 -12.08 11.78
CA PRO A 140 27.57 -11.68 10.43
C PRO A 140 27.40 -10.16 10.33
N VAL A 141 28.06 -9.57 9.34
CA VAL A 141 28.08 -8.12 9.10
C VAL A 141 27.18 -7.77 7.91
N LYS A 142 26.65 -6.54 7.88
CA LYS A 142 25.89 -6.04 6.73
C LYS A 142 26.81 -5.85 5.52
N LEU A 143 26.28 -6.09 4.32
CA LEU A 143 27.04 -5.94 3.08
C LEU A 143 27.58 -4.51 2.88
N GLN A 144 26.84 -3.49 3.31
CA GLN A 144 27.21 -2.07 3.19
C GLN A 144 28.49 -1.70 3.95
N GLU A 145 28.87 -2.45 4.99
CA GLU A 145 30.07 -2.17 5.78
C GLU A 145 31.34 -2.74 5.12
N ILE A 146 31.19 -3.72 4.22
CA ILE A 146 32.29 -4.45 3.57
C ILE A 146 32.42 -4.03 2.10
N ALA A 147 31.35 -3.51 1.50
CA ALA A 147 31.28 -3.17 0.10
C ALA A 147 30.42 -1.94 -0.17
N THR A 148 30.76 -1.22 -1.23
CA THR A 148 29.92 -0.15 -1.79
C THR A 148 28.95 -0.74 -2.81
N ILE A 149 27.66 -0.39 -2.69
CA ILE A 149 26.60 -0.88 -3.56
C ILE A 149 26.15 0.27 -4.47
N GLY A 150 26.35 0.11 -5.78
CA GLY A 150 25.89 1.01 -6.82
C GLY A 150 24.80 0.37 -7.68
N VAL A 151 24.05 1.22 -8.38
CA VAL A 151 23.04 0.79 -9.37
C VAL A 151 23.52 1.22 -10.75
N LYS A 152 23.59 0.27 -11.69
CA LYS A 152 23.89 0.52 -13.10
C LYS A 152 22.66 0.18 -13.94
N GLU A 153 22.28 1.11 -14.83
CA GLU A 153 21.18 0.94 -15.80
C GLU A 153 19.80 0.62 -15.17
N GLY A 154 19.66 0.82 -13.84
CA GLY A 154 18.42 0.60 -13.08
C GLY A 154 18.07 -0.87 -12.83
N SER A 155 18.66 -1.82 -13.57
CA SER A 155 18.38 -3.26 -13.48
C SER A 155 19.56 -4.08 -12.95
N THR A 156 20.77 -3.51 -12.92
CA THR A 156 21.98 -4.22 -12.49
C THR A 156 22.54 -3.57 -11.23
N LEU A 157 22.69 -4.35 -10.17
CA LEU A 157 23.44 -3.91 -9.00
C LEU A 157 24.93 -4.18 -9.21
N VAL A 158 25.75 -3.22 -8.80
CA VAL A 158 27.20 -3.31 -8.81
C VAL A 158 27.66 -3.27 -7.36
N VAL A 159 28.32 -4.32 -6.90
CA VAL A 159 28.88 -4.39 -5.56
C VAL A 159 30.39 -4.35 -5.69
N THR A 160 31.02 -3.32 -5.15
CA THR A 160 32.48 -3.15 -5.13
C THR A 160 32.97 -3.36 -3.71
N VAL A 161 33.74 -4.42 -3.50
CA VAL A 161 34.25 -4.81 -2.19
C VAL A 161 35.50 -3.97 -1.86
N PHE A 162 35.67 -3.60 -0.59
CA PHE A 162 36.86 -2.83 -0.18
C PHE A 162 38.13 -3.68 -0.21
N GLU A 163 38.04 -4.96 0.16
CA GLU A 163 39.13 -5.93 0.21
C GLU A 163 38.89 -7.07 -0.79
N GLU A 164 39.89 -7.42 -1.61
CA GLU A 164 39.79 -8.50 -2.62
C GLU A 164 39.58 -9.87 -1.99
N SER A 165 40.19 -10.12 -0.84
CA SER A 165 40.10 -11.38 -0.08
C SER A 165 38.65 -11.71 0.31
N MET A 166 37.82 -10.69 0.49
CA MET A 166 36.44 -10.78 0.94
C MET A 166 35.45 -11.12 -0.19
N LEU A 167 35.88 -11.03 -1.46
CA LEU A 167 34.97 -11.21 -2.59
C LEU A 167 34.33 -12.60 -2.64
N LYS A 168 35.08 -13.65 -2.27
CA LYS A 168 34.55 -15.03 -2.20
C LYS A 168 33.51 -15.21 -1.09
N GLU A 169 33.72 -14.54 0.05
CA GLU A 169 32.80 -14.57 1.19
C GLU A 169 31.51 -13.81 0.88
N VAL A 170 31.61 -12.66 0.21
CA VAL A 170 30.48 -11.88 -0.27
C VAL A 170 29.65 -12.65 -1.30
N GLU A 171 30.29 -13.31 -2.27
CA GLU A 171 29.60 -14.14 -3.27
C GLU A 171 28.84 -15.29 -2.59
N ARG A 172 29.46 -15.97 -1.62
CA ARG A 172 28.81 -17.04 -0.86
C ARG A 172 27.64 -16.52 -0.04
N ALA A 173 27.78 -15.36 0.58
CA ALA A 173 26.70 -14.71 1.34
C ALA A 173 25.53 -14.30 0.46
N LEU A 174 25.79 -13.79 -0.75
CA LEU A 174 24.75 -13.45 -1.73
C LEU A 174 23.97 -14.68 -2.19
N HIS A 175 24.64 -15.81 -2.42
CA HIS A 175 23.98 -17.07 -2.74
C HIS A 175 23.20 -17.61 -1.53
N GLY A 176 23.76 -17.50 -0.32
CA GLY A 176 23.13 -17.95 0.93
C GLY A 176 21.92 -17.12 1.35
N ALA A 177 21.85 -15.84 0.97
CA ALA A 177 20.69 -14.98 1.20
C ALA A 177 19.43 -15.42 0.43
N ASN A 178 19.58 -16.35 -0.54
CA ASN A 178 18.50 -16.94 -1.33
C ASN A 178 17.53 -15.90 -1.91
N ILE A 179 18.08 -14.79 -2.42
CA ILE A 179 17.28 -13.73 -3.04
C ILE A 179 16.76 -14.27 -4.39
N PRO A 180 15.45 -14.21 -4.66
CA PRO A 180 14.86 -14.83 -5.85
C PRO A 180 15.40 -14.24 -7.15
N GLY A 181 15.88 -15.10 -8.05
CA GLY A 181 16.24 -14.71 -9.43
C GLY A 181 17.55 -13.93 -9.56
N VAL A 182 18.42 -14.02 -8.55
CA VAL A 182 19.63 -13.21 -8.45
C VAL A 182 20.87 -14.10 -8.56
N HIS A 183 21.73 -13.81 -9.54
CA HIS A 183 22.99 -14.53 -9.76
C HIS A 183 24.15 -13.54 -9.85
N PRO A 184 25.00 -13.44 -8.81
CA PRO A 184 26.23 -12.65 -8.86
C PRO A 184 27.17 -13.12 -9.96
N GLN A 185 27.65 -12.19 -10.76
CA GLN A 185 28.64 -12.37 -11.81
C GLN A 185 29.90 -11.57 -11.47
N LYS A 186 31.04 -12.24 -11.44
CA LYS A 186 32.33 -11.56 -11.28
C LYS A 186 32.71 -10.85 -12.57
N VAL A 187 33.04 -9.58 -12.48
CA VAL A 187 33.59 -8.81 -13.60
C VAL A 187 35.06 -8.57 -13.38
N ASP A 188 35.42 -8.11 -12.18
CA ASP A 188 36.79 -7.81 -11.78
C ASP A 188 37.12 -8.50 -10.45
N GLU A 189 38.37 -8.39 -10.00
CA GLU A 189 38.86 -8.96 -8.73
C GLU A 189 38.23 -8.32 -7.48
N ARG A 190 37.58 -7.15 -7.64
CA ARG A 190 36.87 -6.43 -6.56
C ARG A 190 35.39 -6.15 -6.84
N THR A 191 34.91 -6.44 -8.05
CA THR A 191 33.58 -5.98 -8.50
C THR A 191 32.68 -7.14 -8.90
N LEU A 192 31.50 -7.20 -8.28
CA LEU A 192 30.42 -8.12 -8.61
C LEU A 192 29.28 -7.37 -9.30
N ARG A 193 28.76 -7.93 -10.39
CA ARG A 193 27.52 -7.47 -11.03
C ARG A 193 26.41 -8.46 -10.76
N ILE A 194 25.24 -7.92 -10.44
CA ILE A 194 24.08 -8.69 -10.07
C ILE A 194 22.94 -8.21 -10.96
N PRO A 195 22.71 -8.86 -12.12
CA PRO A 195 21.58 -8.55 -12.97
C PRO A 195 20.29 -9.00 -12.27
N VAL A 196 19.34 -8.08 -12.11
CA VAL A 196 18.01 -8.42 -11.59
C VAL A 196 17.05 -8.52 -12.77
N PRO A 197 16.38 -9.68 -12.95
CA PRO A 197 15.39 -9.83 -14.01
C PRO A 197 14.20 -8.91 -13.75
N LYS A 198 13.66 -8.33 -14.83
CA LYS A 198 12.42 -7.54 -14.74
C LYS A 198 11.25 -8.45 -14.33
N PRO A 199 10.33 -7.97 -13.49
CA PRO A 199 9.15 -8.75 -13.12
C PRO A 199 8.27 -9.01 -14.35
N THR A 200 7.70 -10.21 -14.41
CA THR A 200 6.74 -10.61 -15.45
C THR A 200 5.40 -9.87 -15.28
N VAL A 201 4.56 -9.89 -16.31
CA VAL A 201 3.21 -9.30 -16.26
C VAL A 201 2.36 -9.93 -15.15
N GLU A 202 2.47 -11.23 -14.94
CA GLU A 202 1.79 -11.94 -13.84
C GLU A 202 2.26 -11.46 -12.46
N ALA A 203 3.58 -11.25 -12.28
CA ALA A 203 4.12 -10.71 -11.03
C ALA A 203 3.66 -9.27 -10.79
N ARG A 204 3.60 -8.43 -11.83
CA ARG A 204 3.10 -7.04 -11.74
C ARG A 204 1.63 -6.98 -11.33
N THR A 205 0.78 -7.82 -11.92
CA THR A 205 -0.65 -7.89 -11.53
C THR A 205 -0.85 -8.40 -10.11
N ALA A 206 -0.02 -9.34 -9.63
CA ALA A 206 -0.01 -9.78 -8.24
C ALA A 206 0.42 -8.66 -7.26
N LEU A 207 1.42 -7.85 -7.63
CA LEU A 207 1.84 -6.68 -6.85
C LEU A 207 0.74 -5.61 -6.80
N LEU A 208 0.06 -5.35 -7.92
CA LEU A 208 -1.07 -4.43 -7.96
C LEU A 208 -2.22 -4.89 -7.06
N SER A 209 -2.56 -6.19 -7.09
CA SER A 209 -3.54 -6.79 -6.18
C SER A 209 -3.15 -6.65 -4.70
N SER A 210 -1.85 -6.68 -4.41
CA SER A 210 -1.34 -6.47 -3.06
C SER A 210 -1.45 -5.01 -2.63
N ALA A 211 -1.12 -4.07 -3.53
CA ALA A 211 -1.25 -2.63 -3.29
C ALA A 211 -2.72 -2.22 -3.05
N THR A 212 -3.68 -2.79 -3.79
CA THR A 212 -5.10 -2.51 -3.58
C THR A 212 -5.61 -3.04 -2.24
N LYS A 213 -5.18 -4.23 -1.81
CA LYS A 213 -5.50 -4.75 -0.46
C LYS A 213 -4.97 -3.83 0.63
N LEU A 214 -3.71 -3.42 0.54
CA LEU A 214 -3.10 -2.47 1.48
C LEU A 214 -3.84 -1.12 1.52
N ALA A 215 -4.35 -0.66 0.37
CA ALA A 215 -5.16 0.55 0.31
C ALA A 215 -6.47 0.40 1.08
N GLU A 216 -7.18 -0.73 0.90
CA GLU A 216 -8.41 -0.99 1.67
C GLU A 216 -8.14 -1.06 3.17
N ASP A 217 -7.08 -1.75 3.59
CA ASP A 217 -6.68 -1.84 5.00
C ASP A 217 -6.38 -0.45 5.57
N THR A 218 -5.72 0.41 4.80
CA THR A 218 -5.41 1.78 5.20
C THR A 218 -6.67 2.64 5.29
N ARG A 219 -7.62 2.50 4.36
CA ARG A 219 -8.93 3.18 4.44
C ARG A 219 -9.72 2.73 5.67
N ILE A 220 -9.66 1.45 6.03
CA ILE A 220 -10.28 0.93 7.26
C ILE A 220 -9.62 1.58 8.49
N LYS A 221 -8.28 1.68 8.54
CA LYS A 221 -7.56 2.35 9.63
C LYS A 221 -7.95 3.82 9.76
N VAL A 222 -8.05 4.55 8.64
CA VAL A 222 -8.47 5.97 8.62
C VAL A 222 -9.92 6.12 9.12
N ARG A 223 -10.84 5.26 8.68
CA ARG A 223 -12.23 5.24 9.19
C ARG A 223 -12.30 4.88 10.68
N GLY A 224 -11.45 3.96 11.14
CA GLY A 224 -11.32 3.63 12.56
C GLY A 224 -10.80 4.80 13.40
N ALA A 225 -9.82 5.56 12.87
CA ALA A 225 -9.34 6.78 13.52
C ALA A 225 -10.45 7.83 13.62
N ARG A 226 -11.26 7.97 12.58
CA ARG A 226 -12.46 8.82 12.58
C ARG A 226 -13.46 8.42 13.66
N GLU A 227 -13.75 7.12 13.79
CA GLU A 227 -14.65 6.59 14.82
C GLU A 227 -14.11 6.78 16.24
N GLY A 228 -12.80 6.62 16.42
CA GLY A 228 -12.10 6.93 17.67
C GLY A 228 -12.26 8.40 18.06
N GLY A 229 -11.93 9.33 17.16
CA GLY A 229 -12.07 10.76 17.39
C GLY A 229 -13.52 11.17 17.63
N MET A 230 -14.47 10.60 16.89
CA MET A 230 -15.91 10.82 17.09
C MET A 230 -16.38 10.39 18.49
N LYS A 231 -15.82 9.32 19.05
CA LYS A 231 -16.13 8.86 20.41
C LYS A 231 -15.52 9.78 21.48
N GLU A 232 -14.33 10.31 21.22
CA GLU A 232 -13.67 11.29 22.11
C GLU A 232 -14.44 12.62 22.13
N LEU A 233 -14.81 13.16 20.96
CA LEU A 233 -15.64 14.36 20.82
C LEU A 233 -17.00 14.24 21.53
N LYS A 234 -17.63 13.07 21.47
CA LYS A 234 -18.89 12.81 22.21
C LYS A 234 -18.72 12.86 23.72
N LYS A 235 -17.56 12.45 24.24
CA LYS A 235 -17.27 12.45 25.66
C LYS A 235 -16.96 13.86 26.17
N SER A 236 -16.22 14.66 25.40
CA SER A 236 -15.83 16.02 25.79
C SER A 236 -16.99 17.01 25.71
N VAL A 237 -17.83 16.93 24.68
CA VAL A 237 -18.85 17.96 24.41
C VAL A 237 -20.20 17.70 25.09
N GLY A 238 -20.50 16.46 25.51
CA GLY A 238 -21.74 16.09 26.22
C GLY A 238 -23.04 16.17 25.40
N LYS A 239 -23.35 17.32 24.78
CA LYS A 239 -24.43 17.51 23.78
C LYS A 239 -23.86 17.40 22.37
N PHE A 240 -23.57 16.18 21.95
CA PHE A 240 -23.09 15.93 20.59
C PHE A 240 -24.23 15.89 19.57
N THR A 241 -24.23 16.81 18.62
CA THR A 241 -25.06 16.71 17.41
C THR A 241 -24.18 16.37 16.21
N LYS A 242 -24.71 15.61 15.24
CA LYS A 242 -23.94 15.25 14.03
C LYS A 242 -23.55 16.46 13.15
N SER A 243 -24.08 17.64 13.46
CA SER A 243 -23.83 18.89 12.75
C SER A 243 -22.89 19.84 13.51
N SER A 244 -22.28 19.38 14.61
CA SER A 244 -21.26 20.15 15.34
C SER A 244 -20.10 20.51 14.40
N PRO A 245 -19.52 21.73 14.48
CA PRO A 245 -18.43 22.13 13.60
C PRO A 245 -17.26 21.13 13.61
N GLU A 246 -16.94 20.57 14.77
CA GLU A 246 -15.82 19.65 14.95
C GLU A 246 -16.08 18.28 14.29
N ALA A 247 -17.34 17.86 14.21
CA ALA A 247 -17.73 16.65 13.51
C ALA A 247 -17.61 16.83 11.98
N VAL A 248 -17.88 18.04 11.49
CA VAL A 248 -17.71 18.41 10.08
C VAL A 248 -16.23 18.48 9.73
N ASP A 249 -15.42 19.10 10.59
CA ASP A 249 -13.97 19.21 10.39
C ASP A 249 -13.29 17.84 10.37
N LEU A 250 -13.66 16.95 11.30
CA LEU A 250 -13.12 15.60 11.36
C LEU A 250 -13.51 14.78 10.11
N GLN A 251 -14.73 14.97 9.59
CA GLN A 251 -15.15 14.35 8.33
C GLN A 251 -14.38 14.91 7.13
N ALA A 252 -14.17 16.23 7.05
CA ALA A 252 -13.38 16.87 6.00
C ALA A 252 -11.91 16.40 6.00
N LEU A 253 -11.30 16.26 7.19
CA LEU A 253 -9.95 15.67 7.33
C LEU A 253 -9.92 14.23 6.84
N THR A 254 -10.93 13.44 7.21
CA THR A 254 -11.04 12.05 6.76
C THR A 254 -11.14 11.96 5.24
N ASP A 255 -11.97 12.78 4.61
CA ASP A 255 -12.17 12.78 3.16
C ASP A 255 -10.91 13.23 2.42
N LYS A 256 -10.15 14.18 2.98
CA LYS A 256 -8.84 14.59 2.47
C LYS A 256 -7.85 13.42 2.45
N TYR A 257 -7.68 12.69 3.56
CA TYR A 257 -6.74 11.57 3.63
C TYR A 257 -7.19 10.36 2.80
N ILE A 258 -8.50 10.12 2.65
CA ILE A 258 -9.01 9.11 1.71
C ILE A 258 -8.67 9.49 0.27
N ALA A 259 -8.86 10.77 -0.12
CA ALA A 259 -8.50 11.24 -1.45
C ALA A 259 -6.98 11.15 -1.70
N GLU A 260 -6.15 11.34 -0.68
CA GLU A 260 -4.69 11.15 -0.77
C GLU A 260 -4.32 9.67 -1.01
N ILE A 261 -4.94 8.74 -0.29
CA ILE A 261 -4.76 7.30 -0.53
C ILE A 261 -5.16 6.94 -1.97
N ASP A 262 -6.27 7.47 -2.47
CA ASP A 262 -6.73 7.20 -3.83
C ASP A 262 -5.76 7.73 -4.89
N LYS A 263 -5.16 8.91 -4.66
CA LYS A 263 -4.10 9.45 -5.54
C LYS A 263 -2.87 8.54 -5.56
N ILE A 264 -2.38 8.10 -4.40
CA ILE A 264 -1.22 7.20 -4.29
C ILE A 264 -1.49 5.89 -5.04
N VAL A 265 -2.69 5.31 -4.89
CA VAL A 265 -3.07 4.08 -5.61
C VAL A 265 -3.12 4.30 -7.13
N GLN A 266 -3.59 5.45 -7.59
CA GLN A 266 -3.62 5.78 -9.02
C GLN A 266 -2.21 5.97 -9.59
N GLU A 267 -1.31 6.59 -8.85
CA GLU A 267 0.10 6.73 -9.22
C GLU A 267 0.77 5.35 -9.31
N ALA A 268 0.63 4.53 -8.26
CA ALA A 268 1.17 3.16 -8.23
C ALA A 268 0.64 2.29 -9.39
N LYS A 269 -0.65 2.41 -9.73
CA LYS A 269 -1.24 1.71 -10.88
C LYS A 269 -0.54 2.08 -12.19
N LYS A 270 -0.34 3.38 -12.43
CA LYS A 270 0.31 3.87 -13.65
C LYS A 270 1.74 3.36 -13.76
N GLU A 271 2.49 3.33 -12.65
CA GLU A 271 3.87 2.85 -12.65
C GLU A 271 3.99 1.34 -12.82
N LEU A 272 3.06 0.55 -12.27
CA LEU A 272 3.09 -0.91 -12.38
C LEU A 272 2.62 -1.41 -13.75
N ASP A 273 1.67 -0.69 -14.37
CA ASP A 273 1.15 -1.00 -15.70
C ASP A 273 2.06 -0.48 -16.84
N SER A 274 2.95 0.49 -16.57
CA SER A 274 3.95 1.00 -17.53
C SER A 274 5.18 0.10 -17.68
#